data_AF-A0A932ZVL0-F1
#
_entry.id   AF-A0A932ZVL0-F1
#
_cell.length_a   1.000
_cell.length_b   1.000
_cell.length_c   1.000
_cell.angle_alpha   90.00
_cell.angle_beta   90.00
_cell.angle_gamma   90.00
#
_symmetry.space_group_name_H-M   'P 1'
#
loop_
_entity.id
_entity.type
_entity.pdbx_description
1 polymer ?
#
loop_
_entity_poly.entity_id
_entity_poly.type
_entity_poly.pdbx_seq_one_letter_code
_entity_poly.pdbx_strand_id
1 'polypeptide(L)'
;MPCAFHAERPLFSFYSPPGCQFDVPEEDLIEVDDESWCPFHAPMAQKDGAPTEKAGWDEERVQTFNQRVLAFIESAAQEGKPADLTGAVFPGKADFSGKQFPAVCFYKVQFSGGARFSEAQFSGDADFSEARFSGGTDFREARFSGLAYFGEAQFSGGADFREARFSDEAWRWRAG
;
A
#
# COMPACT_ATOMS: atom_id res chain seq x y z
N MET A 1 8.90 -15.90 4.50
CA MET A 1 9.18 -14.84 3.53
C MET A 1 8.25 -13.69 3.84
N PRO A 2 8.74 -12.44 3.79
CA PRO A 2 7.86 -11.27 3.83
C PRO A 2 6.90 -11.40 2.62
N CYS A 3 5.59 -11.27 2.90
CA CYS A 3 4.45 -11.71 2.07
C CYS A 3 4.56 -13.15 1.52
N ALA A 4 4.03 -14.14 2.26
CA ALA A 4 3.89 -15.53 1.80
C ALA A 4 2.95 -15.71 0.58
N PHE A 5 2.37 -14.64 0.05
CA PHE A 5 1.41 -14.62 -1.07
C PHE A 5 2.06 -14.66 -2.47
N HIS A 6 3.40 -14.68 -2.55
CA HIS A 6 4.16 -14.60 -3.81
C HIS A 6 4.49 -15.94 -4.51
N ALA A 7 3.97 -17.07 -4.04
CA ALA A 7 4.20 -18.34 -4.70
C ALA A 7 3.32 -18.47 -5.96
N GLU A 8 3.91 -18.13 -7.11
CA GLU A 8 3.50 -18.51 -8.48
C GLU A 8 2.23 -17.84 -9.03
N ARG A 9 2.36 -16.64 -9.63
CA ARG A 9 1.27 -16.07 -10.43
C ARG A 9 1.77 -15.50 -11.76
N PRO A 10 1.31 -16.04 -12.91
CA PRO A 10 1.76 -15.58 -14.21
C PRO A 10 1.31 -14.15 -14.48
N LEU A 11 2.19 -13.39 -15.13
CA LEU A 11 1.94 -12.04 -15.65
C LEU A 11 1.08 -12.10 -16.92
N PHE A 12 -0.18 -12.54 -16.88
CA PHE A 12 -1.08 -12.30 -18.03
C PHE A 12 -2.56 -12.16 -17.65
N SER A 13 -3.18 -11.16 -18.30
CA SER A 13 -4.61 -10.93 -18.60
C SER A 13 -5.45 -10.05 -17.66
N PHE A 14 -5.63 -8.80 -18.11
CA PHE A 14 -6.85 -7.95 -18.18
C PHE A 14 -7.74 -7.86 -16.93
N TYR A 15 -8.08 -6.63 -16.51
CA TYR A 15 -9.02 -6.24 -15.43
C TYR A 15 -8.47 -6.18 -14.00
N SER A 16 -7.44 -6.95 -13.67
CA SER A 16 -6.68 -6.84 -12.41
C SER A 16 -5.50 -7.80 -12.46
N PRO A 17 -4.32 -7.48 -11.87
CA PRO A 17 -3.27 -8.48 -11.73
C PRO A 17 -3.86 -9.71 -11.03
N PRO A 18 -3.56 -10.95 -11.48
CA PRO A 18 -4.06 -12.16 -10.83
C PRO A 18 -3.80 -12.11 -9.31
N GLY A 19 -4.85 -12.00 -8.51
CA GLY A 19 -4.73 -11.83 -7.05
C GLY A 19 -5.14 -10.50 -6.46
N CYS A 20 -5.50 -9.51 -7.27
CA CYS A 20 -6.21 -8.34 -6.77
C CYS A 20 -7.50 -8.79 -6.07
N GLN A 21 -7.67 -8.42 -4.81
CA GLN A 21 -8.84 -8.76 -3.99
C GLN A 21 -9.92 -7.67 -4.01
N PHE A 22 -9.70 -6.58 -4.75
CA PHE A 22 -10.67 -5.52 -4.92
C PHE A 22 -11.61 -5.87 -6.06
N ASP A 23 -12.90 -5.93 -5.75
CA ASP A 23 -13.96 -5.96 -6.75
C ASP A 23 -14.10 -4.56 -7.36
N VAL A 24 -13.66 -4.41 -8.61
CA VAL A 24 -13.65 -3.13 -9.33
C VAL A 24 -14.57 -3.25 -10.54
N PRO A 25 -15.64 -2.43 -10.62
CA PRO A 25 -16.50 -2.37 -11.80
C PRO A 25 -15.71 -2.01 -13.07
N GLU A 26 -16.14 -2.50 -14.22
CA GLU A 26 -15.46 -2.24 -15.50
C GLU A 26 -15.41 -0.74 -15.83
N GLU A 27 -16.44 0.01 -15.45
CA GLU A 27 -16.49 1.47 -15.60
C GLU A 27 -15.49 2.25 -14.74
N ASP A 28 -14.96 1.62 -13.68
CA ASP A 28 -13.97 2.24 -12.78
C ASP A 28 -12.53 1.98 -13.28
N LEU A 29 -12.30 1.17 -14.32
CA LEU A 29 -10.96 0.85 -14.82
C LEU A 29 -10.26 2.06 -15.45
N ILE A 30 -8.93 2.05 -15.36
CA ILE A 30 -8.08 3.10 -15.92
C ILE A 30 -7.31 2.52 -17.11
N GLU A 31 -7.50 3.11 -18.29
CA GLU A 31 -6.76 2.72 -19.49
C GLU A 31 -5.36 3.36 -19.51
N VAL A 32 -4.33 2.54 -19.66
CA VAL A 32 -2.93 2.96 -19.74
C VAL A 32 -2.20 2.10 -20.77
N ASP A 33 -1.62 2.71 -21.81
CA ASP A 33 -0.85 2.02 -22.86
C ASP A 33 -1.59 0.82 -23.50
N ASP A 34 -2.87 1.01 -23.85
CA ASP A 34 -3.80 -0.01 -24.38
C ASP A 34 -4.09 -1.19 -23.42
N GLU A 35 -3.81 -1.03 -22.13
CA GLU A 35 -4.12 -1.99 -21.07
C GLU A 35 -5.10 -1.38 -20.05
N SER A 36 -6.14 -2.14 -19.66
CA SER A 36 -7.07 -1.76 -18.59
C SER A 36 -6.50 -2.11 -17.22
N TRP A 37 -6.40 -1.11 -16.34
CA TRP A 37 -5.86 -1.26 -14.99
C TRP A 37 -6.93 -1.10 -13.92
N CYS A 38 -6.86 -1.98 -12.93
CA CYS A 38 -7.49 -1.76 -11.63
C CYS A 38 -6.98 -0.43 -11.03
N PRO A 39 -7.85 0.48 -10.55
CA PRO A 39 -7.47 1.77 -9.98
C PRO A 39 -6.50 1.68 -8.82
N PHE A 40 -6.43 0.56 -8.11
CA PHE A 40 -5.45 0.33 -7.04
C PHE A 40 -4.04 0.14 -7.60
N HIS A 41 -3.90 -0.49 -8.76
CA HIS A 41 -2.61 -0.86 -9.36
C HIS A 41 -2.24 -0.02 -10.58
N ALA A 42 -3.15 0.82 -11.08
CA ALA A 42 -2.91 1.71 -12.20
C ALA A 42 -1.73 2.66 -11.89
N PRO A 43 -0.77 2.81 -12.82
CA PRO A 43 0.35 3.71 -12.65
C PRO A 43 -0.09 5.17 -12.72
N MET A 44 0.73 6.08 -12.18
CA MET A 44 0.51 7.53 -12.29
C MET A 44 0.99 8.11 -13.63
N ALA A 45 1.85 7.39 -14.34
CA ALA A 45 2.37 7.78 -15.64
C ALA A 45 2.40 6.58 -16.60
N GLN A 46 2.21 6.87 -17.88
CA GLN A 46 2.41 5.97 -19.01
C GLN A 46 3.90 5.63 -19.16
N LYS A 47 4.23 4.64 -20.00
CA LYS A 47 5.63 4.26 -20.28
C LYS A 47 6.49 5.40 -20.84
N ASP A 48 5.88 6.35 -21.56
CA ASP A 48 6.55 7.53 -22.11
C ASP A 48 6.73 8.69 -21.10
N GLY A 49 6.19 8.52 -19.88
CA GLY A 49 6.22 9.52 -18.82
C GLY A 49 5.03 10.49 -18.82
N ALA A 50 4.09 10.39 -19.76
CA ALA A 50 2.86 11.17 -19.74
C ALA A 50 1.98 10.77 -18.54
N PRO A 51 1.26 11.70 -17.90
CA PRO A 51 0.36 11.37 -16.79
C PRO A 51 -0.79 10.45 -17.26
N THR A 52 -1.24 9.56 -16.39
CA THR A 52 -2.49 8.80 -16.57
C THR A 52 -3.68 9.60 -16.02
N GLU A 53 -4.92 9.17 -16.29
CA GLU A 53 -6.10 9.78 -15.66
C GLU A 53 -5.98 9.82 -14.13
N LYS A 54 -5.37 8.77 -13.55
CA LYS A 54 -5.14 8.65 -12.12
C LYS A 54 -4.30 9.78 -11.53
N ALA A 55 -3.36 10.33 -12.30
CA ALA A 55 -2.56 11.47 -11.87
C ALA A 55 -3.38 12.77 -11.71
N GLY A 56 -4.53 12.86 -12.37
CA GLY A 56 -5.43 14.00 -12.31
C GLY A 56 -6.59 13.85 -11.32
N TRP A 57 -6.62 12.79 -10.51
CA TRP A 57 -7.70 12.60 -9.53
C TRP A 57 -7.78 13.78 -8.57
N ASP A 58 -8.99 14.33 -8.45
CA ASP A 58 -9.30 15.34 -7.44
C ASP A 58 -9.32 14.75 -6.02
N GLU A 59 -9.46 15.64 -5.04
CA GLU A 59 -9.45 15.27 -3.63
C GLU A 59 -10.59 14.31 -3.27
N GLU A 60 -11.76 14.42 -3.89
CA GLU A 60 -12.92 13.56 -3.63
C GLU A 60 -12.68 12.13 -4.11
N ARG A 61 -12.12 11.96 -5.32
CA ARG A 61 -11.73 10.64 -5.84
C ARG A 61 -10.63 10.00 -4.99
N VAL A 62 -9.62 10.78 -4.56
CA VAL A 62 -8.57 10.30 -3.64
C VAL A 62 -9.18 9.84 -2.32
N GLN A 63 -10.11 10.59 -1.75
CA GLN A 63 -10.78 10.23 -0.49
C GLN A 63 -11.60 8.95 -0.65
N THR A 64 -12.37 8.83 -1.73
CA THR A 64 -13.17 7.64 -2.03
C THR A 64 -12.27 6.40 -2.18
N PHE A 65 -11.15 6.53 -2.89
CA PHE A 65 -10.14 5.48 -3.01
C PHE A 65 -9.60 5.05 -1.64
N ASN A 66 -9.17 6.00 -0.81
CA ASN A 66 -8.66 5.72 0.53
C ASN A 66 -9.71 5.03 1.42
N GLN A 67 -10.98 5.45 1.32
CA GLN A 67 -12.08 4.82 2.06
C GLN A 67 -12.29 3.36 1.64
N ARG A 68 -12.20 3.05 0.33
CA ARG A 68 -12.29 1.66 -0.16
C ARG A 68 -11.13 0.80 0.38
N VAL A 69 -9.90 1.33 0.37
CA VAL A 69 -8.73 0.66 0.98
C VAL A 69 -8.94 0.40 2.47
N LEU A 70 -9.40 1.42 3.21
CA LEU A 70 -9.63 1.33 4.66
C LEU A 70 -10.70 0.29 4.99
N ALA A 71 -11.84 0.33 4.29
CA ALA A 71 -12.91 -0.63 4.49
C ALA A 71 -12.44 -2.07 4.21
N PHE A 72 -11.60 -2.24 3.18
CA PHE A 72 -10.99 -3.53 2.88
C PHE A 72 -10.09 -4.03 4.03
N ILE A 73 -9.19 -3.18 4.55
CA ILE A 73 -8.31 -3.53 5.69
C ILE A 73 -9.13 -3.88 6.92
N GLU A 74 -10.18 -3.10 7.20
CA GLU A 74 -11.07 -3.30 8.34
C GLU A 74 -11.84 -4.64 8.23
N SER A 75 -12.32 -5.00 7.03
CA SER A 75 -12.96 -6.31 6.79
C SER A 75 -11.96 -7.45 6.98
N ALA A 76 -10.76 -7.33 6.40
CA ALA A 76 -9.71 -8.35 6.55
C ALA A 76 -9.35 -8.56 8.03
N ALA A 77 -9.25 -7.48 8.81
CA ALA A 77 -9.01 -7.54 10.25
C ALA A 77 -10.14 -8.28 11.00
N GLN A 78 -11.41 -7.97 10.70
CA GLN A 78 -12.57 -8.63 11.31
C GLN A 78 -12.63 -10.12 10.99
N GLU A 79 -12.20 -10.50 9.79
CA GLU A 79 -12.17 -11.89 9.33
C GLU A 79 -10.91 -12.65 9.76
N GLY A 80 -9.93 -11.99 10.39
CA GLY A 80 -8.64 -12.59 10.75
C GLY A 80 -7.80 -12.97 9.52
N LYS A 81 -8.02 -12.28 8.40
CA LYS A 81 -7.33 -12.51 7.13
C LYS A 81 -6.24 -11.47 6.89
N PRO A 82 -5.19 -11.84 6.12
CA PRO A 82 -4.20 -10.88 5.68
C PRO A 82 -4.79 -9.88 4.67
N ALA A 83 -4.27 -8.67 4.66
CA ALA A 83 -4.60 -7.61 3.71
C ALA A 83 -3.46 -7.46 2.68
N ASP A 84 -3.72 -7.71 1.39
CA ASP A 84 -2.69 -7.59 0.35
C ASP A 84 -2.82 -6.30 -0.48
N LEU A 85 -1.92 -5.33 -0.25
CA LEU A 85 -1.86 -4.06 -0.98
C LEU A 85 -0.60 -4.01 -1.87
N THR A 86 -0.09 -5.17 -2.28
CA THR A 86 1.11 -5.27 -3.12
C THR A 86 0.99 -4.42 -4.37
N GLY A 87 1.96 -3.54 -4.60
CA GLY A 87 2.02 -2.70 -5.79
C GLY A 87 0.93 -1.62 -5.87
N ALA A 88 0.09 -1.46 -4.85
CA ALA A 88 -0.95 -0.44 -4.88
C ALA A 88 -0.33 0.97 -4.96
N VAL A 89 -0.98 1.87 -5.69
CA VAL A 89 -0.51 3.24 -5.91
C VAL A 89 -1.55 4.21 -5.36
N PHE A 90 -1.18 4.94 -4.30
CA PHE A 90 -1.96 6.00 -3.68
C PHE A 90 -1.65 7.33 -4.42
N PRO A 91 -2.61 7.91 -5.15
CA PRO A 91 -2.36 9.10 -5.98
C PRO A 91 -2.22 10.39 -5.18
N GLY A 92 -2.69 10.41 -3.93
CA GLY A 92 -2.65 11.58 -3.06
C GLY A 92 -2.28 11.24 -1.63
N LYS A 93 -2.69 12.12 -0.70
CA LYS A 93 -2.49 11.89 0.74
C LYS A 93 -3.30 10.67 1.18
N ALA A 94 -2.71 9.84 2.04
CA ALA A 94 -3.37 8.69 2.65
C ALA A 94 -3.26 8.79 4.17
N ASP A 95 -4.38 8.60 4.87
CA ASP A 95 -4.45 8.72 6.32
C ASP A 95 -5.00 7.42 6.93
N PHE A 96 -4.10 6.71 7.62
CA PHE A 96 -4.36 5.48 8.37
C PHE A 96 -4.13 5.68 9.87
N SER A 97 -4.19 6.93 10.34
CA SER A 97 -3.88 7.25 11.74
C SER A 97 -4.84 6.52 12.68
N GLY A 98 -4.29 5.89 13.73
CA GLY A 98 -5.04 5.14 14.73
C GLY A 98 -5.71 3.85 14.21
N LYS A 99 -5.50 3.46 12.95
CA LYS A 99 -6.14 2.29 12.36
C LYS A 99 -5.47 0.99 12.78
N GLN A 100 -6.26 -0.08 12.82
CA GLN A 100 -5.78 -1.42 13.09
C GLN A 100 -5.58 -2.17 11.78
N PHE A 101 -4.42 -2.81 11.66
CA PHE A 101 -4.05 -3.65 10.53
C PHE A 101 -3.95 -5.10 11.00
N PRO A 102 -4.47 -6.06 10.23
CA PRO A 102 -4.09 -7.47 10.38
C PRO A 102 -2.64 -7.66 9.88
N ALA A 103 -2.24 -8.89 9.59
CA ALA A 103 -1.07 -9.07 8.73
C ALA A 103 -1.32 -8.33 7.39
N VAL A 104 -0.40 -7.48 6.96
CA VAL A 104 -0.59 -6.61 5.80
C VAL A 104 0.64 -6.59 4.90
N CYS A 105 0.41 -6.72 3.60
CA CYS A 105 1.44 -6.64 2.57
C CYS A 105 1.37 -5.29 1.86
N PHE A 106 2.36 -4.44 2.09
CA PHE A 106 2.60 -3.19 1.38
C PHE A 106 3.82 -3.32 0.43
N TYR A 107 4.17 -4.54 0.04
CA TYR A 107 5.29 -4.79 -0.85
C TYR A 107 5.15 -3.98 -2.15
N LYS A 108 6.16 -3.20 -2.52
CA LYS A 108 6.12 -2.30 -3.70
C LYS A 108 4.98 -1.28 -3.74
N VAL A 109 4.29 -1.01 -2.63
CA VAL A 109 3.27 0.05 -2.58
C VAL A 109 3.91 1.40 -2.89
N GLN A 110 3.16 2.30 -3.50
CA GLN A 110 3.63 3.65 -3.84
C GLN A 110 2.67 4.70 -3.27
N PHE A 111 3.18 5.56 -2.38
CA PHE A 111 2.48 6.73 -1.87
C PHE A 111 2.99 7.99 -2.56
N SER A 112 2.19 8.53 -3.48
CA SER A 112 2.56 9.73 -4.25
C SER A 112 2.44 11.00 -3.40
N GLY A 113 1.50 11.02 -2.45
CA GLY A 113 1.37 12.06 -1.43
C GLY A 113 1.94 11.65 -0.08
N GLY A 114 1.65 12.47 0.95
CA GLY A 114 2.01 12.13 2.34
C GLY A 114 1.19 10.95 2.85
N ALA A 115 1.82 10.06 3.61
CA ALA A 115 1.19 8.86 4.17
C ALA A 115 1.28 8.90 5.71
N ARG A 116 0.14 8.84 6.39
CA ARG A 116 0.08 8.84 7.85
C ARG A 116 -0.34 7.48 8.38
N PHE A 117 0.46 6.96 9.28
CA PHE A 117 0.25 5.76 10.08
C PHE A 117 0.46 6.09 11.57
N SER A 118 0.32 7.35 11.97
CA SER A 118 0.51 7.74 13.37
C SER A 118 -0.48 7.00 14.26
N GLU A 119 -0.01 6.43 15.36
CA GLU A 119 -0.81 5.60 16.28
C GLU A 119 -1.42 4.33 15.64
N ALA A 120 -1.04 3.98 14.40
CA ALA A 120 -1.52 2.76 13.75
C ALA A 120 -1.03 1.51 14.48
N GLN A 121 -1.87 0.47 14.51
CA GLN A 121 -1.63 -0.77 15.24
C GLN A 121 -1.59 -1.94 14.27
N PHE A 122 -0.40 -2.46 14.00
CA PHE A 122 -0.17 -3.65 13.19
C PHE A 122 -0.16 -4.87 14.10
N SER A 123 -1.24 -5.65 14.05
CA SER A 123 -1.44 -6.82 14.92
C SER A 123 -0.71 -8.07 14.43
N GLY A 124 -0.43 -8.14 13.12
CA GLY A 124 0.38 -9.18 12.48
C GLY A 124 1.62 -8.61 11.80
N ASP A 125 2.23 -9.42 10.92
CA ASP A 125 3.38 -8.99 10.11
C ASP A 125 2.98 -7.86 9.15
N ALA A 126 3.81 -6.83 9.07
CA ALA A 126 3.63 -5.69 8.18
C ALA A 126 4.84 -5.57 7.24
N ASP A 127 4.63 -5.80 5.95
CA ASP A 127 5.72 -5.78 4.96
C ASP A 127 5.65 -4.54 4.07
N PHE A 128 6.54 -3.59 4.31
CA PHE A 128 6.75 -2.40 3.48
C PHE A 128 8.00 -2.53 2.58
N SER A 129 8.47 -3.75 2.31
CA SER A 129 9.67 -3.93 1.49
C SER A 129 9.45 -3.37 0.08
N GLU A 130 10.46 -2.69 -0.45
CA GLU A 130 10.41 -1.97 -1.74
C GLU A 130 9.30 -0.91 -1.86
N ALA A 131 8.64 -0.54 -0.76
CA ALA A 131 7.65 0.53 -0.76
C ALA A 131 8.29 1.88 -1.11
N ARG A 132 7.57 2.73 -1.82
CA ARG A 132 8.01 4.09 -2.16
C ARG A 132 7.08 5.13 -1.53
N PHE A 133 7.65 6.00 -0.73
CA PHE A 133 6.97 7.13 -0.12
C PHE A 133 7.55 8.44 -0.67
N SER A 134 6.81 9.06 -1.58
CA SER A 134 7.23 10.30 -2.24
C SER A 134 6.99 11.54 -1.36
N GLY A 135 5.91 11.53 -0.57
CA GLY A 135 5.62 12.55 0.43
C GLY A 135 6.18 12.20 1.81
N GLY A 136 5.98 13.11 2.78
CA GLY A 136 6.36 12.85 4.17
C GLY A 136 5.53 11.71 4.77
N THR A 137 6.22 10.80 5.48
CA THR A 137 5.62 9.62 6.11
C THR A 137 5.65 9.74 7.62
N ASP A 138 4.52 9.48 8.26
CA ASP A 138 4.36 9.58 9.71
C ASP A 138 4.02 8.22 10.32
N PHE A 139 4.97 7.61 11.04
CA PHE A 139 4.78 6.39 11.83
C PHE A 139 4.86 6.69 13.33
N ARG A 140 4.69 7.94 13.76
CA ARG A 140 4.80 8.29 15.18
C ARG A 140 3.83 7.47 16.01
N GLU A 141 4.32 6.95 17.13
CA GLU A 141 3.52 6.13 18.06
C GLU A 141 2.89 4.85 17.45
N ALA A 142 3.26 4.49 16.21
CA ALA A 142 2.78 3.25 15.58
C ALA A 142 3.30 2.03 16.35
N ARG A 143 2.50 0.96 16.39
CA ARG A 143 2.82 -0.27 17.11
C ARG A 143 2.84 -1.45 16.15
N PHE A 144 3.98 -2.10 16.01
CA PHE A 144 4.18 -3.31 15.23
C PHE A 144 4.33 -4.50 16.17
N SER A 145 3.25 -5.27 16.31
CA SER A 145 3.22 -6.46 17.19
C SER A 145 3.85 -7.68 16.51
N GLY A 146 3.70 -7.82 15.19
CA GLY A 146 4.40 -8.80 14.36
C GLY A 146 5.70 -8.26 13.76
N LEU A 147 6.25 -8.98 12.79
CA LEU A 147 7.47 -8.58 12.08
C LEU A 147 7.18 -7.37 11.17
N ALA A 148 8.00 -6.33 11.26
CA ALA A 148 7.91 -5.16 10.40
C ALA A 148 9.09 -5.14 9.43
N TYR A 149 8.80 -5.22 8.13
CA TYR A 149 9.83 -5.24 7.08
C TYR A 149 9.83 -3.91 6.33
N PHE A 150 11.01 -3.29 6.21
CA PHE A 150 11.23 -2.06 5.44
C PHE A 150 12.41 -2.20 4.48
N GLY A 151 12.75 -3.44 4.08
CA GLY A 151 13.89 -3.70 3.21
C GLY A 151 13.72 -2.98 1.88
N GLU A 152 14.71 -2.18 1.49
CA GLU A 152 14.67 -1.40 0.23
C GLU A 152 13.53 -0.37 0.14
N ALA A 153 12.83 -0.08 1.25
CA ALA A 153 11.83 0.98 1.29
C ALA A 153 12.48 2.36 1.10
N GLN A 154 11.82 3.23 0.34
CA GLN A 154 12.33 4.56 -0.03
C GLN A 154 11.44 5.65 0.57
N PHE A 155 12.02 6.56 1.35
CA PHE A 155 11.32 7.67 2.01
C PHE A 155 11.84 9.02 1.52
N SER A 156 11.44 9.42 0.32
CA SER A 156 11.92 10.64 -0.33
C SER A 156 11.51 11.91 0.41
N GLY A 157 10.32 11.93 1.01
CA GLY A 157 9.81 13.04 1.82
C GLY A 157 10.24 13.00 3.30
N GLY A 158 11.07 12.03 3.69
CA GLY A 158 11.41 11.75 5.07
C GLY A 158 10.33 10.92 5.79
N ALA A 159 10.76 10.17 6.81
CA ALA A 159 9.89 9.36 7.64
C ALA A 159 10.15 9.62 9.12
N ASP A 160 9.07 9.75 9.90
CA ASP A 160 9.13 9.95 11.33
C ASP A 160 8.64 8.71 12.08
N PHE A 161 9.55 8.04 12.79
CA PHE A 161 9.27 6.85 13.60
C PHE A 161 9.36 7.15 15.10
N ARG A 162 9.30 8.43 15.53
CA ARG A 162 9.38 8.76 16.96
C ARG A 162 8.30 8.03 17.74
N GLU A 163 8.71 7.41 18.84
CA GLU A 163 7.83 6.63 19.73
C GLU A 163 7.15 5.41 19.07
N ALA A 164 7.52 5.06 17.83
CA ALA A 164 7.10 3.81 17.22
C ALA A 164 7.67 2.63 18.03
N ARG A 165 6.87 1.59 18.20
CA ARG A 165 7.23 0.37 18.93
C ARG A 165 7.25 -0.81 17.98
N PHE A 166 8.36 -1.53 17.98
CA PHE A 166 8.55 -2.76 17.23
C PHE A 166 8.69 -3.90 18.23
N SER A 167 8.09 -5.05 17.94
CA SER A 167 8.29 -6.24 18.78
C SER A 167 9.76 -6.68 18.77
N ASP A 168 10.20 -7.41 19.80
CA ASP A 168 11.61 -7.83 19.93
C ASP A 168 12.07 -8.75 18.77
N GLU A 169 11.13 -9.35 18.04
CA GLU A 169 11.39 -10.14 16.82
C GLU A 169 11.47 -9.28 15.55
N ALA A 170 10.96 -8.05 15.57
CA ALA A 170 10.61 -7.23 14.40
C ALA A 170 11.76 -6.43 13.75
N TRP A 171 13.02 -6.67 14.10
CA TRP A 171 14.14 -5.93 13.53
C TRP A 171 15.07 -6.83 12.70
N ARG A 172 14.93 -6.80 11.37
CA ARG A 172 15.98 -7.28 10.45
C ARG A 172 16.24 -6.25 9.36
N TRP A 173 17.18 -5.34 9.63
CA TRP A 173 17.83 -4.51 8.62
C TRP A 173 19.05 -5.26 8.06
N ARG A 174 19.17 -5.35 6.73
CA ARG A 174 20.47 -5.57 6.08
C ARG A 174 20.75 -4.37 5.19
N ALA A 175 21.74 -3.57 5.59
CA ALA A 175 22.41 -2.69 4.66
C ALA A 175 23.17 -3.55 3.65
N GLY A 176 22.92 -3.35 2.37
CA GLY A 176 23.83 -3.73 1.29
C GLY A 176 24.88 -2.66 1.10
#